data_AF-A0A7J9I0Q7-F1
#
_entry.id   AF-A0A7J9I0Q7-F1
#
_cell.length_a   1.000
_cell.length_b   1.000
_cell.length_c   1.000
_cell.angle_alpha   90.00
_cell.angle_beta   90.00
_cell.angle_gamma   90.00
#
_symmetry.space_group_name_H-M   'P 1'
#
loop_
_entity.id
_entity.type
_entity.pdbx_description
1 polymer ?
#
loop_
_entity_poly.entity_id
_entity_poly.type
_entity_poly.pdbx_seq_one_letter_code
_entity_poly.pdbx_strand_id
1 'polypeptide(L)'
;MLNAKRQMAVTLVEPCLSVSTVNLAKWTIGSSMSYIINGDYSKVLKNNRDSLKPNAVVQIWSFRIQPNSQLGFALIKVIDG
;
A
#
# COMPACT_ATOMS: atom_id res chain seq x y z
N MET A 1 13.78 -3.33 22.09
CA MET A 1 13.97 -2.01 21.47
C MET A 1 13.67 -2.15 19.98
N LEU A 2 12.58 -1.56 19.46
CA LEU A 2 12.28 -1.62 18.01
C LEU A 2 13.28 -0.72 17.27
N ASN A 3 14.30 -1.34 16.68
CA ASN A 3 15.32 -0.66 15.88
C ASN A 3 14.66 0.07 14.70
N ALA A 4 15.03 1.34 14.55
CA ALA A 4 14.60 2.32 13.55
C ALA A 4 13.71 1.76 12.41
N LYS A 5 12.42 2.10 12.42
CA LYS A 5 11.50 1.85 11.31
C LYS A 5 12.01 2.59 10.06
N ARG A 6 12.78 1.93 9.19
CA ARG A 6 13.00 2.43 7.84
C ARG A 6 11.66 2.42 7.12
N GLN A 7 11.12 3.62 6.91
CA GLN A 7 9.91 3.86 6.14
C GLN A 7 10.32 4.56 4.84
N MET A 8 9.64 4.20 3.76
CA MET A 8 9.79 4.84 2.45
C MET A 8 8.41 5.31 2.00
N ALA A 9 8.30 6.60 1.67
CA ALA A 9 7.10 7.11 1.01
C ALA A 9 7.03 6.54 -0.41
N VAL A 10 5.88 5.99 -0.78
CA VAL A 10 5.63 5.36 -2.08
C VAL A 10 4.30 5.83 -2.64
N THR A 11 4.22 5.92 -3.97
CA THR A 11 2.98 6.20 -4.68
C THR A 11 2.07 4.98 -4.65
N LEU A 12 0.78 5.19 -4.43
CA LEU A 12 -0.27 4.19 -4.48
C LEU A 12 -1.39 4.67 -5.40
N VAL A 13 -1.60 3.96 -6.50
CA VAL A 13 -2.81 4.10 -7.33
C VAL A 13 -3.91 3.27 -6.70
N GLU A 14 -4.94 3.95 -6.23
CA GLU A 14 -6.11 3.36 -5.56
C GLU A 14 -7.08 2.71 -6.57
N PRO A 15 -7.98 1.81 -6.14
CA PRO A 15 -8.99 1.21 -7.02
C PRO A 15 -9.87 2.23 -7.75
N CYS A 16 -10.16 3.38 -7.12
CA CYS A 16 -10.91 4.49 -7.72
C CYS A 16 -10.05 5.39 -8.64
N LEU A 17 -8.83 4.96 -8.97
CA LEU A 17 -7.83 5.69 -9.78
C LEU A 17 -7.27 6.96 -9.13
N SER A 18 -7.65 7.26 -7.88
CA SER A 18 -6.99 8.30 -7.09
C SER A 18 -5.53 7.91 -6.79
N VAL A 19 -4.64 8.89 -6.76
CA VAL A 19 -3.23 8.68 -6.43
C VAL A 19 -2.96 9.20 -5.03
N SER A 20 -2.50 8.31 -4.16
CA SER A 20 -2.14 8.61 -2.78
C SER A 20 -0.66 8.35 -2.52
N THR A 21 -0.14 8.98 -1.46
CA THR A 21 1.19 8.68 -0.92
C THR A 21 1.02 7.90 0.37
N VAL A 22 1.63 6.72 0.44
CA VAL A 22 1.62 5.85 1.62
C VAL A 22 3.03 5.52 2.05
N ASN A 23 3.21 5.02 3.26
CA ASN A 23 4.51 4.61 3.77
C ASN A 23 4.66 3.09 3.68
N LEU A 24 5.68 2.63 2.98
CA LEU A 24 6.12 1.25 3.02
C LEU A 24 7.13 1.08 4.16
N ALA A 25 6.78 0.32 5.18
CA ALA A 25 7.64 0.03 6.32
C ALA A 25 8.03 -1.45 6.34
N LYS A 26 9.30 -1.72 6.64
CA LYS A 26 9.77 -3.07 6.94
C LYS A 26 9.69 -3.31 8.45
N TRP A 27 8.98 -4.36 8.86
CA TRP A 27 8.85 -4.78 10.25
C TRP A 27 9.58 -6.11 10.43
N THR A 28 10.37 -6.21 11.49
CA THR A 28 10.99 -7.46 11.92
C THR A 28 10.13 -8.04 13.03
N ILE A 29 9.62 -9.26 12.82
CA ILE A 29 8.76 -9.97 13.78
C ILE A 29 9.48 -11.27 14.14
N GLY A 30 10.14 -11.29 15.30
CA GLY A 30 11.02 -12.39 15.69
C GLY A 30 12.15 -12.58 14.69
N SER A 31 12.28 -13.78 14.11
CA SER A 31 13.23 -14.10 13.04
C SER A 31 12.71 -13.79 11.63
N SER A 32 11.45 -13.37 11.50
CA SER A 32 10.79 -13.10 10.22
C SER A 32 10.73 -11.62 9.88
N MET A 33 10.45 -11.33 8.61
CA MET A 33 10.31 -9.97 8.11
C MET A 33 8.97 -9.82 7.40
N SER A 34 8.30 -8.69 7.61
CA SER A 34 7.06 -8.32 6.96
C SER A 34 7.16 -6.90 6.40
N TYR A 35 6.51 -6.66 5.26
CA TYR A 35 6.37 -5.33 4.71
C TYR A 35 4.93 -4.87 4.93
N ILE A 36 4.78 -3.64 5.42
CA ILE A 36 3.48 -3.09 5.78
C ILE A 36 3.33 -1.74 5.09
N ILE A 37 2.22 -1.57 4.37
CA ILE A 37 1.76 -0.27 3.93
C ILE A 37 1.04 0.38 5.11
N ASN A 38 1.58 1.49 5.60
CA ASN A 38 1.03 2.27 6.70
C ASN A 38 1.01 3.78 6.36
N GLY A 39 0.65 4.60 7.33
CA GLY A 39 0.37 6.03 7.14
C GLY A 39 -1.13 6.29 7.09
N ASP A 40 -1.57 7.30 6.33
CA ASP A 40 -2.99 7.67 6.20
C ASP A 40 -3.76 6.73 5.26
N TYR A 41 -3.57 5.42 5.45
CA TYR A 41 -4.34 4.37 4.76
C TYR A 41 -5.85 4.49 5.08
N SER A 42 -6.20 5.18 6.17
CA SER A 42 -7.57 5.53 6.50
C SER A 42 -8.26 6.35 5.39
N LYS A 43 -7.51 7.25 4.73
CA LYS A 43 -7.99 8.03 3.59
C LYS A 43 -8.21 7.14 2.36
N VAL A 44 -7.28 6.23 2.09
CA VAL A 44 -7.41 5.24 1.00
C VAL A 44 -8.69 4.42 1.19
N LEU A 45 -8.96 3.93 2.40
CA LEU A 45 -10.19 3.20 2.71
C LEU A 45 -11.44 4.06 2.53
N LYS A 46 -11.41 5.34 2.94
CA LYS A 46 -12.53 6.28 2.74
C LYS A 46 -12.83 6.54 1.26
N ASN A 47 -11.79 6.74 0.45
CA ASN A 47 -11.91 6.99 -0.99
C ASN A 47 -12.44 5.77 -1.76
N ASN A 48 -12.24 4.57 -1.22
CA ASN A 48 -12.55 3.31 -1.88
C ASN A 48 -13.55 2.46 -1.09
N ARG A 49 -14.45 3.08 -0.31
CA ARG A 49 -15.43 2.37 0.53
C ARG A 49 -16.25 1.32 -0.24
N ASP A 50 -16.52 1.58 -1.51
CA ASP A 50 -17.30 0.65 -2.34
C ASP A 50 -16.48 -0.54 -2.82
N SER A 51 -15.16 -0.37 -2.99
CA SER A 51 -14.24 -1.36 -3.56
C SER A 51 -13.41 -2.12 -2.52
N LEU A 52 -13.14 -1.53 -1.36
CA LEU A 52 -12.30 -2.07 -0.28
C LEU A 52 -13.17 -2.45 0.93
N LYS A 53 -14.07 -3.41 0.72
CA LYS A 53 -14.95 -3.97 1.76
C LYS A 53 -14.34 -5.21 2.39
N PRO A 54 -14.78 -5.63 3.58
CA PRO A 54 -14.46 -6.97 4.10
C PRO A 54 -14.75 -8.03 3.02
N ASN A 55 -13.90 -9.06 2.92
CA ASN A 55 -13.96 -10.13 1.92
C ASN A 55 -13.64 -9.73 0.46
N ALA A 56 -13.49 -8.45 0.15
CA ALA A 56 -13.03 -8.05 -1.17
C ALA A 56 -11.61 -8.57 -1.42
N VAL A 57 -11.37 -9.11 -2.62
CA VAL A 57 -10.03 -9.52 -3.04
C VAL A 57 -9.42 -8.42 -3.88
N VAL A 58 -8.25 -7.96 -3.44
CA VAL A 58 -7.44 -6.98 -4.16
C VAL A 58 -6.10 -7.60 -4.57
N GLN A 59 -5.65 -7.26 -5.77
CA GLN A 59 -4.29 -7.49 -6.20
C GLN A 59 -3.47 -6.23 -5.94
N ILE A 60 -2.23 -6.43 -5.47
CA ILE A 60 -1.21 -5.39 -5.37
C ILE A 60 -0.19 -5.63 -6.47
N TRP A 61 -0.01 -4.63 -7.33
CA TRP A 61 1.03 -4.62 -8.34
C TRP A 61 2.09 -3.60 -7.98
N SER A 62 3.36 -3.95 -8.13
CA SER A 62 4.48 -3.01 -8.01
C SER A 62 4.92 -2.53 -9.38
N PHE A 63 5.25 -1.24 -9.50
CA PHE A 63 5.81 -0.66 -10.72
C PHE A 63 6.92 0.35 -10.39
N ARG A 64 7.64 0.78 -11.43
CA ARG A 64 8.71 1.77 -11.34
C ARG A 64 8.32 3.02 -12.12
N ILE A 65 8.34 4.18 -11.45
CA ILE A 65 8.04 5.49 -12.03
C ILE A 65 9.34 6.08 -12.57
N GLN A 66 9.36 6.39 -13.85
CA GLN A 66 10.47 7.07 -14.51
C GLN A 66 10.45 8.59 -14.24
N PRO A 67 11.59 9.29 -14.32
CA PRO A 67 12.92 8.77 -14.68
C PRO A 67 13.68 8.12 -13.51
N ASN A 68 13.29 8.39 -12.26
CA ASN A 68 14.08 8.06 -11.07
C ASN A 68 13.88 6.62 -10.56
N SER A 69 13.16 5.77 -11.29
CA SER A 69 12.81 4.39 -10.91
C SER A 69 12.19 4.29 -9.50
N GLN A 70 11.36 5.28 -9.15
CA GLN A 70 10.68 5.32 -7.85
C GLN A 70 9.68 4.17 -7.76
N LEU A 71 9.64 3.49 -6.61
CA LEU A 71 8.69 2.40 -6.38
C LEU A 71 7.28 2.96 -6.22
N GLY A 72 6.35 2.45 -7.03
CA GLY A 72 4.92 2.69 -6.90
C GLY A 72 4.14 1.37 -6.79
N PHE A 73 2.91 1.48 -6.29
CA PHE A 73 1.97 0.36 -6.17
C PHE A 73 0.64 0.71 -6.80
N ALA A 74 -0.06 -0.29 -7.33
CA ALA A 74 -1.44 -0.18 -7.78
C ALA A 74 -2.31 -1.24 -7.10
N LEU A 75 -3.47 -0.82 -6.60
CA LEU A 75 -4.50 -1.70 -6.04
C LEU A 75 -5.57 -1.94 -7.07
N ILE A 76 -5.78 -3.21 -7.42
CA ILE A 76 -6.81 -3.63 -8.37
C ILE A 76 -7.79 -4.52 -7.64
N LYS A 77 -9.05 -4.09 -7.51
CA LYS A 77 -10.13 -4.96 -7.04
C LYS A 77 -10.39 -6.03 -8.09
N VAL A 78 -10.37 -7.29 -7.67
CA VAL A 78 -10.64 -8.44 -8.55
C VAL A 78 -11.89 -9.22 -8.15
N ILE A 79 -12.30 -9.15 -6.88
CA ILE A 79 -13.53 -9.77 -6.39
C ILE A 79 -14.20 -8.79 -5.40
N ASP A 80 -15.52 -8.63 -5.52
CA ASP A 80 -16.34 -7.88 -4.57
C ASP A 80 -16.48 -8.61 -3.24
N GLY A 81 -16.61 -7.84 -2.16
CA GLY A 81 -16.78 -8.34 -0.79
C GLY A 81 -18.23 -8.29 -0.30
#